data_AF-A0A1M5H7L1-F1
#
_entry.id   AF-A0A1M5H7L1-F1
#
_cell.length_a   1.000
_cell.length_b   1.000
_cell.length_c   1.000
_cell.angle_alpha   90.00
_cell.angle_beta   90.00
_cell.angle_gamma   90.00
#
_symmetry.space_group_name_H-M   'P 1'
#
loop_
_entity.id
_entity.type
_entity.pdbx_description
1 polymer ?
#
loop_
_entity_poly.entity_id
_entity_poly.type
_entity_poly.pdbx_seq_one_letter_code
_entity_poly.pdbx_strand_id
1 'polypeptide(L)'
;MSVDGTPISQADLARIEAEEELHAKQRRSAVRVIAASSLDAEDCRTLLSILGLDDATVRAAHAELQPVAAATAAPKRARKRRAA
;
A
#
# COMPACT_ATOMS: atom_id res chain seq x y z
N MET A 1 24.62 20.31 -3.64
CA MET A 1 23.38 20.41 -4.44
C MET A 1 22.72 21.72 -4.02
N SER A 2 22.61 22.69 -4.93
CA SER A 2 21.97 23.99 -4.67
C SER A 2 20.82 24.17 -5.64
N VAL A 3 19.65 24.50 -5.11
CA VAL A 3 18.55 25.06 -5.89
C VAL A 3 18.60 26.56 -5.60
N ASP A 4 18.85 27.36 -6.64
CA ASP A 4 18.89 28.84 -6.62
C ASP A 4 19.91 29.51 -5.68
N GLY A 5 21.02 28.83 -5.35
CA GLY A 5 22.11 29.42 -4.55
C GLY A 5 21.88 29.42 -3.04
N THR A 6 20.77 28.85 -2.56
CA THR A 6 20.53 28.64 -1.13
C THR A 6 20.93 27.20 -0.76
N PRO A 7 21.83 26.98 0.22
CA PRO A 7 22.14 25.62 0.67
C PRO A 7 20.90 25.04 1.36
N ILE A 8 20.39 23.93 0.82
CA ILE A 8 19.32 23.14 1.46
C ILE A 8 19.84 22.73 2.84
N SER A 9 19.17 23.16 3.90
CA SER A 9 19.57 22.81 5.26
C SER A 9 19.27 21.33 5.53
N GLN A 10 19.95 20.72 6.50
CA GLN A 10 19.61 19.36 6.93
C GLN A 10 18.16 19.23 7.40
N ALA A 11 17.57 20.32 7.94
CA ALA A 11 16.16 20.35 8.33
C ALA A 11 15.22 20.29 7.12
N ASP A 12 15.60 20.92 6.00
CA ASP A 12 14.81 20.88 4.77
C ASP A 12 14.87 19.50 4.11
N LEU A 13 16.04 18.84 4.14
CA LEU A 13 16.16 17.45 3.69
C LEU A 13 15.27 16.50 4.50
N ALA A 14 15.31 16.61 5.83
CA ALA A 14 14.47 15.77 6.70
C ALA A 14 12.98 16.01 6.48
N ARG A 15 12.57 17.26 6.17
CA ARG A 15 11.19 17.57 5.81
C ARG A 15 10.79 16.93 4.49
N ILE A 16 11.63 17.04 3.46
CA ILE A 16 11.38 16.46 2.13
C ILE A 16 11.21 14.94 2.25
N GLU A 17 12.11 14.27 2.96
CA GLU A 17 12.04 12.82 3.19
C GLU A 17 10.73 12.42 3.90
N ALA A 18 10.34 13.16 4.94
CA ALA A 18 9.09 12.91 5.66
C ALA A 18 7.83 13.13 4.79
N GLU A 19 7.85 14.15 3.92
CA GLU A 19 6.77 14.42 2.97
C GLU A 19 6.67 13.29 1.93
N GLU A 20 7.80 12.82 1.39
CA GLU A 20 7.83 11.70 0.45
C GLU A 20 7.28 10.41 1.07
N GLU A 21 7.66 10.09 2.31
CA GLU A 21 7.11 8.94 3.04
C GLU A 21 5.59 9.06 3.25
N LEU A 22 5.13 10.26 3.61
CA LEU A 22 3.70 10.54 3.79
C LEU A 22 2.94 10.35 2.47
N HIS A 23 3.48 10.87 1.37
CA HIS A 23 2.90 10.68 0.04
C HIS A 23 2.84 9.20 -0.35
N ALA A 24 3.91 8.43 -0.10
CA ALA A 24 3.94 6.99 -0.36
C ALA A 24 2.88 6.24 0.47
N LYS A 25 2.66 6.64 1.73
CA LYS A 25 1.60 6.07 2.58
C LYS A 25 0.20 6.41 2.06
N GLN A 26 -0.03 7.66 1.67
CA GLN A 26 -1.30 8.11 1.13
C GLN A 26 -1.65 7.37 -0.17
N ARG A 27 -0.69 7.20 -1.09
CA ARG A 27 -0.88 6.45 -2.34
C ARG A 27 -1.28 5.00 -2.07
N ARG A 28 -0.60 4.31 -1.14
CA ARG A 28 -0.97 2.93 -0.75
C ARG A 28 -2.37 2.87 -0.12
N SER A 29 -2.74 3.85 0.69
CA SER A 29 -4.09 3.93 1.25
C SER A 29 -5.15 4.14 0.17
N ALA A 30 -4.89 5.00 -0.81
CA ALA A 30 -5.79 5.24 -1.93
C ALA A 30 -6.02 3.95 -2.74
N VAL A 31 -4.96 3.19 -3.03
CA VAL A 31 -5.08 1.87 -3.70
C VAL A 31 -6.05 0.96 -2.95
N ARG A 32 -5.95 0.89 -1.61
CA ARG A 32 -6.83 0.04 -0.80
C ARG A 32 -8.28 0.47 -0.86
N VAL A 33 -8.54 1.77 -0.74
CA VAL A 33 -9.89 2.32 -0.78
C VAL A 33 -10.53 2.02 -2.14
N ILE A 34 -9.80 2.27 -3.23
CA ILE A 34 -10.27 2.01 -4.60
C ILE A 34 -10.55 0.52 -4.78
N ALA A 35 -9.63 -0.35 -4.39
CA ALA A 35 -9.82 -1.80 -4.50
C ALA A 35 -11.04 -2.30 -3.71
N ALA A 36 -11.37 -1.67 -2.57
CA ALA A 36 -12.53 -2.01 -1.76
C ALA A 36 -13.85 -1.42 -2.30
N SER A 37 -13.79 -0.33 -3.05
CA SER A 37 -14.98 0.37 -3.56
C SER A 37 -15.31 0.07 -5.03
N SER A 38 -14.38 -0.54 -5.77
CA SER A 38 -14.56 -0.83 -7.20
C SER A 38 -15.57 -1.96 -7.41
N LEU A 39 -16.34 -1.85 -8.49
CA LEU A 39 -17.34 -2.87 -8.84
C LEU A 39 -16.67 -4.16 -9.34
N ASP A 40 -15.62 -4.00 -10.14
CA ASP A 40 -14.87 -5.09 -10.73
C ASP A 40 -13.39 -4.72 -10.93
N ALA A 41 -12.63 -5.66 -11.51
CA ALA A 41 -11.20 -5.50 -11.72
C ALA A 41 -10.85 -4.47 -12.82
N GLU A 42 -11.74 -4.24 -13.79
CA GLU A 42 -11.50 -3.28 -14.88
C GLU A 42 -11.79 -1.85 -14.41
N ASP A 43 -12.85 -1.66 -13.65
CA ASP A 43 -13.17 -0.42 -12.93
C ASP A 43 -12.03 -0.02 -11.99
N CYS A 44 -11.53 -0.97 -11.19
CA CYS A 44 -10.39 -0.75 -10.31
C CYS A 44 -9.14 -0.30 -11.07
N ARG A 45 -8.78 -1.00 -12.17
CA ARG A 45 -7.63 -0.62 -13.01
C ARG A 45 -7.79 0.77 -13.61
N THR A 46 -8.99 1.11 -14.07
CA THR A 46 -9.30 2.40 -14.67
C THR A 46 -9.12 3.52 -13.64
N LEU A 47 -9.69 3.36 -12.44
CA LEU A 47 -9.56 4.34 -11.35
C LEU A 47 -8.11 4.51 -10.89
N LEU A 48 -7.36 3.42 -10.76
CA LEU A 48 -5.93 3.47 -10.42
C LEU A 48 -5.12 4.20 -11.49
N SER A 49 -5.39 3.95 -12.77
CA SER A 49 -4.73 4.61 -13.89
C SER A 49 -5.00 6.12 -13.94
N ILE A 50 -6.25 6.54 -13.71
CA ILE A 50 -6.63 7.96 -13.69
C ILE A 50 -5.86 8.71 -12.60
N LEU A 51 -5.62 8.06 -11.46
CA LEU A 51 -4.91 8.64 -10.32
C LEU A 51 -3.38 8.48 -10.42
N GLY A 52 -2.87 7.90 -11.51
CA GLY A 52 -1.43 7.66 -11.69
C GLY A 52 -0.83 6.69 -10.67
N LEU A 53 -1.65 5.81 -10.11
CA LEU A 53 -1.22 4.78 -9.15
C LEU A 53 -0.71 3.57 -9.93
N ASP A 54 0.60 3.42 -9.97
CA ASP A 54 1.29 2.41 -10.75
C ASP A 54 1.34 1.02 -10.08
N ASP A 55 1.74 0.01 -10.85
CA ASP A 55 1.91 -1.37 -10.38
C ASP A 55 2.89 -1.50 -9.21
N ALA A 56 3.88 -0.60 -9.11
CA ALA A 56 4.78 -0.57 -7.96
C ALA A 56 4.04 -0.20 -6.67
N THR A 57 3.21 0.85 -6.72
CA THR A 57 2.36 1.27 -5.60
C THR A 57 1.34 0.20 -5.22
N VAL A 58 0.73 -0.46 -6.20
CA VAL A 58 -0.24 -1.54 -5.97
C VAL A 58 0.41 -2.73 -5.27
N ARG A 59 1.58 -3.17 -5.73
CA ARG A 59 2.34 -4.26 -5.07
C ARG A 59 2.74 -3.90 -3.65
N ALA A 60 3.19 -2.66 -3.42
CA ALA A 60 3.54 -2.20 -2.08
C ALA A 60 2.31 -2.17 -1.14
N ALA A 61 1.15 -1.74 -1.64
CA ALA A 61 -0.09 -1.76 -0.87
C ALA A 61 -0.54 -3.19 -0.51
N HIS A 62 -0.34 -4.15 -1.44
CA HIS A 62 -0.66 -5.57 -1.24
C HIS A 62 0.30 -6.27 -0.27
N ALA A 63 1.60 -5.98 -0.35
CA ALA A 63 2.62 -6.54 0.55
C ALA A 63 2.32 -6.22 2.03
N GLU A 64 1.79 -5.03 2.31
CA GLU A 64 1.35 -4.66 3.66
C GLU A 64 0.08 -5.39 4.14
N LEU A 65 -0.75 -5.91 3.23
CA LEU A 65 -1.96 -6.67 3.58
C LEU A 65 -1.69 -8.17 3.78
N GLN A 66 -0.68 -8.72 3.09
CA GLN A 66 -0.26 -10.11 3.20
C GLN A 66 -0.01 -10.63 4.62
N PRO A 67 0.67 -9.90 5.53
CA PRO A 67 0.90 -10.40 6.90
C PRO A 67 -0.41 -10.56 7.69
N VAL A 68 -1.43 -9.74 7.42
CA VAL A 68 -2.74 -9.82 8.10
C VAL A 68 -3.57 -10.99 7.56
N ALA A 69 -3.53 -11.24 6.25
CA ALA A 69 -4.23 -12.36 5.64
C ALA A 69 -3.65 -13.72 6.09
N ALA A 70 -2.32 -13.82 6.19
CA ALA A 70 -1.66 -15.04 6.68
C ALA A 70 -1.98 -15.35 8.15
N ALA A 71 -2.16 -14.32 8.98
CA ALA A 71 -2.51 -14.49 10.40
C ALA A 71 -3.99 -14.85 10.63
N THR A 72 -4.90 -14.39 9.77
CA THR A 72 -6.34 -14.72 9.87
C THR A 72 -6.68 -16.09 9.25
N ALA A 73 -5.84 -16.61 8.37
CA ALA A 73 -5.91 -17.96 7.84
C ALA A 73 -5.41 -19.03 8.84
N ALA A 74 -5.91 -19.02 10.09
CA ALA A 74 -5.58 -20.07 11.05
C ALA A 74 -6.07 -21.44 10.55
N PRO A 75 -5.26 -22.52 10.65
CA PRO A 75 -5.61 -23.82 10.10
C PRO A 75 -6.78 -24.40 10.90
N LYS A 76 -7.91 -24.67 10.21
CA LYS A 76 -9.03 -25.45 10.78
C LYS A 76 -8.47 -26.79 11.27
N ARG A 77 -8.24 -26.92 12.58
CA ARG A 77 -7.79 -28.17 13.21
C ARG A 77 -8.77 -29.27 12.80
N ALA A 78 -8.29 -30.19 11.96
CA ALA A 78 -9.04 -31.37 11.56
C ALA A 78 -9.42 -32.14 12.81
N ARG A 79 -10.70 -32.06 13.20
CA ARG A 79 -11.28 -32.81 14.31
C ARG A 79 -11.23 -34.28 13.94
N LYS A 80 -10.15 -34.98 14.32
CA LYS A 80 -10.06 -36.45 14.25
C LYS A 80 -11.24 -37.01 15.04
N ARG A 81 -12.28 -37.46 14.33
CA ARG A 81 -13.31 -38.32 14.90
C ARG A 81 -12.61 -39.64 15.21
N ARG A 82 -12.30 -39.87 16.49
CA ARG A 82 -12.03 -41.23 16.98
C ARG A 82 -13.32 -42.02 16.75
N ALA A 83 -13.30 -42.87 15.73
CA ALA A 83 -14.26 -43.96 15.60
C ALA A 83 -13.84 -45.10 16.55
N ALA A 84 -14.85 -45.86 16.96
CA ALA A 84 -14.91 -46.81 18.06
C ALA A 84 -13.84 -47.91 18.04
#